data_AF-A0A7W0RSH4-F1
#
_entry.id   AF-A0A7W0RSH4-F1
#
_cell.length_a   1.000
_cell.length_b   1.000
_cell.length_c   1.000
_cell.angle_alpha   90.00
_cell.angle_beta   90.00
_cell.angle_gamma   90.00
#
_symmetry.space_group_name_H-M   'P 1'
#
loop_
_entity.id
_entity.type
_entity.pdbx_description
1 polymer ?
#
loop_
_entity_poly.entity_id
_entity_poly.type
_entity_poly.pdbx_seq_one_letter_code
_entity_poly.pdbx_strand_id
1 'polypeptide(L)'
;LDAMRETFWRIAGSLQPNPQWKQLYEQTLQQLNNNFMAGINTYYNEVLPSQQAAVQRNIAHNAQLNAQRTAQVNASIEQTRQQIHERSQSHYTPQDAFGDALMGRTAFHDPNSTEGNYHYEQGHPLYTYVNERGEFYSTNDPMDDPNIGSSWNWVPAQQVKPGR
;
A
#
# COMPACT_ATOMS: atom_id res chain seq x y z
N LEU A 1 5.13 89.92 -36.78
CA LEU A 1 5.34 88.74 -35.90
C LEU A 1 4.68 87.47 -36.47
N ASP A 2 3.51 87.55 -37.10
CA ASP A 2 2.84 86.37 -37.68
C ASP A 2 3.56 85.69 -38.86
N ALA A 3 4.17 86.45 -39.77
CA ALA A 3 4.86 85.88 -40.94
C ALA A 3 6.06 84.98 -40.56
N MET A 4 6.78 85.28 -39.48
CA MET A 4 7.91 84.45 -39.01
C MET A 4 7.46 83.16 -38.32
N ARG A 5 6.23 83.13 -37.79
CA ARG A 5 5.67 81.97 -37.10
C ARG A 5 5.41 80.81 -38.06
N GLU A 6 4.87 81.11 -39.25
CA GLU A 6 4.62 80.11 -40.27
C GLU A 6 5.94 79.52 -40.81
N THR A 7 6.95 80.36 -41.03
CA THR A 7 8.28 79.92 -41.47
C THR A 7 8.97 79.07 -40.40
N PHE A 8 8.88 79.44 -39.12
CA PHE A 8 9.43 78.67 -38.01
C PHE A 8 8.83 77.26 -37.94
N TRP A 9 7.51 77.12 -38.04
CA TRP A 9 6.86 75.80 -37.99
C TRP A 9 7.15 74.95 -39.24
N ARG A 10 7.33 75.56 -40.42
CA ARG A 10 7.78 74.85 -41.61
C ARG A 10 9.22 74.34 -41.46
N ILE A 11 10.12 75.15 -40.92
CA ILE A 11 11.52 74.74 -40.66
C ILE A 11 11.56 73.64 -39.59
N ALA A 12 10.84 73.82 -38.48
CA ALA A 12 10.74 72.82 -37.42
C ALA A 12 10.11 71.51 -37.92
N GLY A 13 9.08 71.58 -38.78
CA GLY A 13 8.45 70.42 -39.41
C GLY A 13 9.27 69.76 -40.51
N SER A 14 10.28 70.47 -41.05
CA SER A 14 11.21 69.93 -42.06
C SER A 14 12.44 69.24 -41.47
N LEU A 15 12.63 69.32 -40.14
CA LEU A 15 13.67 68.57 -39.43
C LEU A 15 13.32 67.08 -39.45
N GLN A 16 13.89 66.34 -40.39
CA GLN A 16 13.82 64.89 -40.37
C GLN A 16 14.78 64.33 -39.31
N PRO A 17 14.37 63.27 -38.56
CA PRO A 17 15.27 62.55 -37.68
C PRO A 17 16.49 62.08 -38.45
N ASN A 18 17.68 62.21 -37.87
CA ASN A 18 18.92 61.77 -38.51
C ASN A 18 18.78 60.31 -38.98
N PRO A 19 18.82 60.03 -40.29
CA PRO A 19 18.58 58.69 -40.83
C PRO A 19 19.62 57.68 -40.32
N GLN A 20 20.85 58.11 -40.04
CA GLN A 20 21.89 57.26 -39.45
C GLN A 20 21.52 56.83 -38.03
N TRP A 21 20.89 57.71 -37.25
CA TRP A 21 20.43 57.37 -35.90
C TRP A 21 19.26 56.38 -35.94
N LYS A 22 18.30 56.58 -36.85
CA LYS A 22 17.18 55.65 -37.04
C LYS A 22 17.67 54.25 -37.42
N GLN A 23 18.64 54.17 -38.32
CA GLN A 23 19.22 52.91 -38.77
C GLN A 23 19.98 52.20 -37.65
N LEU A 24 20.78 52.93 -36.85
CA LEU A 24 21.45 52.38 -35.68
C LEU A 24 20.45 51.88 -34.62
N TYR A 25 19.38 52.64 -34.39
CA TYR A 25 18.32 52.25 -33.46
C TYR A 25 17.63 50.94 -33.87
N GLU A 26 17.26 50.81 -35.15
CA GLU A 26 16.64 49.60 -35.69
C GLU A 26 17.59 48.39 -35.63
N GLN A 27 18.87 48.57 -35.94
CA GLN A 27 19.89 47.52 -35.81
C GLN A 27 20.07 47.07 -34.36
N THR A 28 20.10 48.01 -33.42
CA THR A 28 20.24 47.71 -31.99
C THR A 28 19.03 46.93 -31.47
N LEU A 29 17.83 47.32 -31.89
CA LEU A 29 16.60 46.61 -31.57
C LEU A 29 16.59 45.18 -32.12
N GLN A 30 17.03 44.98 -33.37
CA GLN A 30 17.13 43.64 -33.95
C GLN A 30 18.17 42.78 -33.21
N GLN A 31 19.33 43.33 -32.84
CA GLN A 31 20.32 42.60 -32.06
C GLN A 31 19.79 42.19 -30.68
N LEU A 32 19.10 43.10 -29.98
CA LEU A 32 18.49 42.78 -28.68
C LEU A 32 17.44 41.67 -28.79
N ASN A 33 16.57 41.73 -29.81
CA ASN A 33 15.59 40.67 -30.05
C ASN A 33 16.25 39.32 -30.37
N ASN A 34 17.29 39.31 -31.22
CA ASN A 34 17.98 38.07 -31.57
C ASN A 34 18.67 37.45 -30.35
N ASN A 35 19.32 38.27 -29.50
CA ASN A 35 19.95 37.79 -28.27
C ASN A 35 18.92 37.25 -27.26
N PHE A 36 17.78 37.92 -27.14
CA PHE A 36 16.69 37.46 -26.27
C PHE A 36 16.12 36.12 -26.74
N MET A 37 15.84 35.97 -28.03
CA MET A 37 15.33 34.72 -28.61
C MET A 37 16.35 33.58 -28.52
N ALA A 38 17.64 33.87 -28.70
CA ALA A 38 18.72 32.89 -28.52
C ALA A 38 18.78 32.38 -27.06
N GLY A 39 18.71 33.28 -26.07
CA GLY A 39 18.68 32.90 -24.66
C GLY A 39 17.47 32.04 -24.29
N ILE A 40 16.30 32.38 -24.83
CA ILE A 40 15.08 31.56 -24.68
C ILE A 40 15.29 30.15 -25.26
N ASN A 41 15.80 30.06 -26.49
CA ASN A 41 16.02 28.77 -27.14
C ASN A 41 17.04 27.90 -26.38
N THR A 42 18.11 28.49 -25.84
CA THR A 42 19.07 27.78 -25.00
C THR A 42 18.40 27.23 -23.74
N TYR A 43 17.59 28.04 -23.05
CA TYR A 43 16.85 27.59 -21.88
C TYR A 43 15.93 26.40 -22.19
N TYR A 44 15.17 26.46 -23.28
CA TYR A 44 14.30 25.37 -23.70
C TYR A 44 15.07 24.10 -24.09
N ASN A 45 16.23 24.24 -24.73
CA ASN A 45 17.04 23.10 -25.17
C ASN A 45 17.77 22.40 -24.00
N GLU A 46 18.15 23.11 -22.96
CA GLU A 46 18.91 22.54 -21.84
C GLU A 46 18.01 22.08 -20.68
N VAL A 47 17.05 22.92 -20.30
CA VAL A 47 16.26 22.69 -19.08
C VAL A 47 15.18 21.66 -19.31
N LEU A 48 14.49 21.69 -20.45
CA LEU A 48 13.36 20.80 -20.69
C LEU A 48 13.76 19.31 -20.74
N PRO A 49 14.83 18.91 -21.46
CA PRO A 49 15.27 17.51 -21.48
C PRO A 49 15.78 17.04 -20.13
N SER A 50 16.48 17.89 -19.37
CA SER A 50 16.98 17.54 -18.04
C SER A 50 15.84 17.27 -17.04
N GLN A 51 14.76 18.06 -17.10
CA GLN A 51 13.56 17.82 -16.30
C GLN A 51 12.85 16.53 -16.72
N GLN A 52 12.70 16.26 -18.02
CA GLN A 52 12.11 15.01 -18.50
C GLN A 52 12.92 13.78 -18.07
N ALA A 53 14.24 13.83 -18.15
CA ALA A 53 15.11 12.76 -17.66
C ALA A 53 15.00 12.56 -16.14
N ALA A 54 14.84 13.63 -15.36
CA ALA A 54 14.60 13.54 -13.92
C ALA A 54 13.24 12.86 -13.60
N VAL A 55 12.18 13.20 -14.34
CA VAL A 55 10.86 12.56 -14.20
C VAL A 55 10.94 11.07 -14.56
N GLN A 56 11.59 10.72 -15.67
CA GLN A 56 11.76 9.31 -16.08
C GLN A 56 12.55 8.49 -15.05
N ARG A 57 13.62 9.05 -14.46
CA ARG A 57 14.37 8.40 -13.38
C ARG A 57 13.50 8.14 -12.15
N ASN A 58 12.68 9.11 -11.75
CA ASN A 58 11.76 8.94 -10.63
C ASN A 58 10.70 7.86 -10.91
N ILE A 59 10.15 7.80 -12.12
CA ILE A 59 9.18 6.76 -12.52
C ILE A 59 9.83 5.38 -12.45
N ALA A 60 11.01 5.21 -13.05
CA ALA A 60 11.74 3.94 -13.05
C ALA A 60 12.10 3.48 -11.63
N HIS A 61 12.56 4.41 -10.79
CA HIS A 61 12.90 4.11 -9.40
C HIS A 61 11.67 3.67 -8.59
N ASN A 62 10.53 4.36 -8.73
CA ASN A 62 9.29 3.97 -8.05
C ASN A 62 8.77 2.61 -8.53
N ALA A 63 8.87 2.32 -9.84
CA ALA A 63 8.50 1.01 -10.37
C ALA A 63 9.36 -0.11 -9.76
N GLN A 64 10.67 0.12 -9.61
CA GLN A 64 11.58 -0.82 -8.96
C GLN A 64 11.23 -1.06 -7.49
N LEU A 65 10.96 0.00 -6.72
CA LEU A 65 10.55 -0.11 -5.32
C LEU A 65 9.24 -0.88 -5.17
N ASN A 66 8.26 -0.62 -6.04
CA ASN A 66 6.99 -1.35 -6.03
C ASN A 66 7.20 -2.85 -6.33
N ALA A 67 8.04 -3.18 -7.31
CA ALA A 67 8.36 -4.58 -7.61
C ALA A 67 9.02 -5.29 -6.41
N GLN A 68 9.93 -4.61 -5.71
CA GLN A 68 10.58 -5.16 -4.51
C GLN A 68 9.60 -5.39 -3.37
N ARG A 69 8.70 -4.43 -3.10
CA ARG A 69 7.65 -4.61 -2.07
C ARG A 69 6.75 -5.78 -2.39
N THR A 70 6.29 -5.89 -3.65
CA THR A 70 5.44 -7.01 -4.07
C THR A 70 6.15 -8.35 -3.90
N ALA A 71 7.44 -8.43 -4.26
CA ALA A 71 8.22 -9.65 -4.07
C ALA A 71 8.36 -10.03 -2.59
N GLN A 72 8.62 -9.07 -1.71
CA GLN A 72 8.69 -9.29 -0.26
C GLN A 72 7.36 -9.74 0.33
N VAL A 73 6.25 -9.10 -0.07
CA VAL A 73 4.91 -9.49 0.36
C VAL A 73 4.59 -10.91 -0.10
N ASN A 74 4.83 -11.25 -1.37
CA ASN A 74 4.60 -12.59 -1.89
C ASN A 74 5.44 -13.65 -1.15
N ALA A 75 6.71 -13.35 -0.85
CA ALA A 75 7.56 -14.24 -0.07
C ALA A 75 7.01 -14.46 1.36
N SER A 76 6.53 -13.40 2.01
CA SER A 76 5.93 -13.50 3.35
C SER A 76 4.63 -14.32 3.37
N ILE A 77 3.79 -14.17 2.34
CA ILE A 77 2.56 -14.94 2.17
C ILE A 77 2.91 -16.42 1.96
N GLU A 78 3.89 -16.71 1.11
CA GLU A 78 4.30 -18.08 0.82
C GLU A 78 4.90 -18.76 2.06
N GLN A 79 5.75 -18.05 2.82
CA GLN A 79 6.29 -18.56 4.08
C GLN A 79 5.18 -18.86 5.10
N THR A 80 4.16 -17.99 5.18
CA THR A 80 3.00 -18.21 6.05
C THR A 80 2.19 -19.44 5.60
N ARG A 81 1.98 -19.61 4.29
CA ARG A 81 1.31 -20.80 3.74
C ARG A 81 2.06 -22.08 4.07
N GLN A 82 3.38 -22.09 3.93
CA GLN A 82 4.21 -23.24 4.27
C GLN A 82 4.10 -23.60 5.76
N GLN A 83 4.17 -22.60 6.65
CA GLN A 83 3.98 -22.81 8.09
C GLN A 83 2.59 -23.35 8.44
N ILE A 84 1.54 -22.85 7.78
CA ILE A 84 0.17 -23.38 7.97
C ILE A 84 0.08 -24.82 7.47
N HIS A 85 0.69 -25.14 6.33
CA HIS A 85 0.67 -26.49 5.77
C HIS A 85 1.43 -27.48 6.67
N GLU A 86 2.60 -27.11 7.19
CA GLU A 86 3.35 -27.90 8.17
C GLU A 86 2.55 -28.14 9.45
N ARG A 87 1.81 -27.13 9.94
CA ARG A 87 0.92 -27.27 11.10
C ARG A 87 -0.27 -28.19 10.81
N SER A 88 -0.86 -28.13 9.61
CA SER A 88 -1.98 -28.99 9.23
C SER A 88 -1.63 -30.49 9.16
N GLN A 89 -0.34 -30.83 9.10
CA GLN A 89 0.14 -32.22 9.14
C GLN A 89 0.78 -32.62 10.47
N SER A 90 0.91 -31.68 11.42
CA SER A 90 1.52 -31.96 12.72
C SER A 90 0.47 -32.45 13.71
N HIS A 91 0.71 -33.60 14.33
CA HIS A 91 -0.07 -34.07 15.47
C HIS A 91 0.06 -33.10 16.66
N TYR A 92 -0.98 -33.01 17.51
CA TYR A 92 -0.97 -32.20 18.72
C TYR A 92 0.28 -32.46 19.58
N THR A 93 1.14 -31.46 19.68
CA THR A 93 2.44 -31.59 20.32
C THR A 93 2.41 -31.20 21.80
N PRO A 94 3.42 -31.59 22.60
CA PRO A 94 3.60 -31.05 23.95
C PRO A 94 3.71 -29.52 24.00
N GLN A 95 4.24 -28.89 22.95
CA GLN A 95 4.30 -27.43 22.84
C GLN A 95 2.92 -26.81 22.63
N ASP A 96 2.04 -27.44 21.85
CA ASP A 96 0.66 -26.99 21.68
C ASP A 96 -0.11 -27.10 23.01
N ALA A 97 0.07 -28.21 23.73
CA ALA A 97 -0.51 -28.40 25.07
C ALA A 97 -0.03 -27.33 26.07
N PHE A 98 1.25 -26.95 26.02
CA PHE A 98 1.78 -25.86 26.84
C PHE A 98 1.21 -24.49 26.44
N GLY A 99 1.11 -24.21 25.13
CA GLY A 99 0.51 -22.98 24.62
C GLY A 99 -0.96 -22.84 25.02
N ASP A 100 -1.71 -23.94 24.96
CA ASP A 100 -3.11 -23.99 25.37
C ASP A 100 -3.28 -23.77 26.88
N ALA A 101 -2.40 -24.35 27.70
CA ALA A 101 -2.38 -24.10 29.13
C ALA A 101 -2.11 -22.61 29.46
N LEU A 102 -1.19 -21.95 28.74
CA LEU A 102 -0.93 -20.52 28.90
C LEU A 102 -2.13 -19.65 28.48
N MET A 103 -2.86 -20.08 27.46
CA MET A 103 -4.06 -19.40 26.97
C MET A 103 -5.32 -19.76 27.78
N GLY A 104 -5.20 -20.67 28.77
CA GLY A 104 -6.30 -21.14 29.59
C GLY A 104 -7.40 -21.80 28.76
N ARG A 105 -7.04 -22.61 27.75
CA ARG A 105 -7.97 -23.32 26.89
C ARG A 105 -7.67 -24.82 26.87
N THR A 106 -8.70 -25.62 26.56
CA THR A 106 -8.60 -27.07 26.45
C THR A 106 -9.03 -27.52 25.05
N ALA A 107 -8.17 -28.30 24.38
CA ALA A 107 -8.43 -28.82 23.05
C ALA A 107 -9.21 -30.14 23.07
N PHE A 108 -10.21 -30.26 22.21
CA PHE A 108 -11.03 -31.45 21.97
C PHE A 108 -11.02 -31.83 20.49
N HIS A 109 -11.13 -33.13 20.20
CA HIS A 109 -11.30 -33.60 18.82
C HIS A 109 -12.66 -33.15 18.27
N ASP A 110 -12.65 -32.46 17.14
CA ASP A 110 -13.86 -32.11 16.40
C ASP A 110 -14.19 -33.23 15.39
N PRO A 111 -15.31 -33.97 15.58
CA PRO A 111 -15.71 -35.05 14.69
C PRO A 111 -16.08 -34.57 13.28
N ASN A 112 -16.38 -33.27 13.10
CA ASN A 112 -16.76 -32.69 11.81
C ASN A 112 -15.61 -31.98 11.10
N SER A 113 -14.41 -31.93 11.70
CA SER A 113 -13.27 -31.34 11.04
C SER A 113 -12.65 -32.29 10.01
N THR A 114 -12.86 -32.00 8.73
CA THR A 114 -12.20 -32.71 7.62
C THR A 114 -10.70 -32.45 7.53
N GLU A 115 -10.23 -31.37 8.16
CA GLU A 115 -8.83 -30.95 8.18
C GLU A 115 -8.10 -31.34 9.47
N GLY A 116 -8.78 -32.02 10.40
CA GLY A 116 -8.20 -32.43 11.69
C GLY A 116 -8.03 -31.28 12.69
N ASN A 117 -8.76 -30.18 12.51
CA ASN A 117 -8.76 -29.06 13.46
C ASN A 117 -9.38 -29.48 14.81
N TYR A 118 -8.89 -28.85 15.88
CA TYR A 118 -9.40 -29.06 17.24
C TYR A 118 -10.43 -27.99 17.61
N HIS A 119 -11.44 -28.39 18.38
CA HIS A 119 -12.31 -27.46 19.09
C HIS A 119 -11.63 -27.03 20.38
N TYR A 120 -11.74 -25.74 20.74
CA TYR A 120 -11.13 -25.21 21.96
C TYR A 120 -12.20 -24.68 22.89
N GLU A 121 -12.29 -25.27 24.08
CA GLU A 121 -13.10 -24.74 25.17
C GLU A 121 -12.28 -23.83 26.07
N GLN A 122 -12.88 -22.74 26.55
CA GLN A 122 -12.22 -21.87 27.52
C GLN A 122 -12.23 -22.52 28.91
N GLY A 123 -11.10 -22.39 29.60
CA GLY A 123 -10.86 -23.01 30.90
C GLY A 123 -10.62 -24.52 30.80
N HIS A 124 -10.95 -25.19 31.91
CA HIS A 124 -10.82 -26.63 32.08
C HIS A 124 -12.16 -27.21 32.53
N PRO A 125 -13.16 -27.31 31.63
CA PRO A 125 -14.44 -27.92 31.98
C PRO A 125 -14.22 -29.37 32.43
N LEU A 126 -14.91 -29.78 33.50
CA LEU A 126 -14.83 -31.15 34.02
C LEU A 126 -15.55 -32.13 33.10
N TYR A 127 -16.63 -31.69 32.44
CA TYR A 127 -17.43 -32.49 31.52
C TYR A 127 -17.66 -31.71 30.24
N THR A 128 -17.29 -32.31 29.12
CA THR A 128 -17.56 -31.77 27.78
C THR A 128 -18.16 -32.85 26.92
N TYR A 129 -19.20 -32.49 26.19
CA TYR A 129 -19.97 -33.36 25.31
C TYR A 129 -19.99 -32.78 23.89
N VAL A 130 -20.15 -33.66 22.91
CA VAL A 130 -20.30 -33.32 21.50
C VAL A 130 -21.47 -34.11 20.92
N ASN A 131 -22.26 -33.48 20.06
CA ASN A 131 -23.38 -34.15 19.37
C ASN A 131 -23.01 -34.53 17.92
N GLU A 132 -23.90 -35.25 17.22
CA GLU A 132 -23.68 -35.65 15.82
C GLU A 132 -23.55 -34.47 14.83
N ARG A 133 -23.86 -33.24 15.25
CA ARG A 133 -23.73 -32.02 14.45
C ARG A 133 -22.42 -31.27 14.73
N GLY A 134 -21.57 -31.80 15.63
CA GLY A 134 -20.31 -31.17 16.02
C GLY A 134 -20.49 -29.95 16.92
N GLU A 135 -21.64 -29.80 17.56
CA GLU A 135 -21.84 -28.79 18.59
C GLU A 135 -21.26 -29.29 19.91
N PHE A 136 -20.63 -28.40 20.66
CA PHE A 136 -20.01 -28.71 21.95
C PHE A 136 -20.82 -28.12 23.09
N TYR A 137 -20.90 -28.88 24.18
CA TYR A 137 -21.53 -28.48 25.43
C TYR A 137 -20.59 -28.79 26.58
N SER A 138 -20.28 -27.78 27.40
CA SER A 138 -19.36 -27.91 28.52
C SER A 138 -20.02 -27.52 29.83
N THR A 139 -19.84 -28.34 30.86
CA THR A 139 -20.37 -28.11 32.20
C THR A 139 -19.37 -28.56 33.25
N ASN A 140 -19.48 -27.96 34.45
CA ASN A 140 -18.73 -28.37 35.63
C ASN A 140 -19.62 -29.09 36.66
N ASP A 141 -20.93 -29.19 36.38
CA ASP A 141 -21.87 -29.88 37.25
C ASP A 141 -21.91 -31.37 36.87
N PRO A 142 -21.55 -32.28 37.78
CA PRO A 142 -21.59 -33.72 37.52
C PRO A 142 -23.01 -34.28 37.31
N MET A 143 -24.06 -33.53 37.69
CA MET A 143 -25.46 -33.95 37.54
C MET A 143 -26.12 -33.41 36.27
N ASP A 144 -25.39 -32.59 35.50
CA ASP A 144 -25.88 -31.93 34.31
C ASP A 144 -25.62 -32.81 33.08
N ASP A 145 -26.62 -33.63 32.73
CA ASP A 145 -26.59 -34.50 31.56
C ASP A 145 -27.33 -33.82 30.39
N PRO A 146 -26.62 -33.40 29.34
CA PRO A 146 -27.22 -32.72 28.20
C PRO A 146 -28.17 -33.61 27.37
N ASN A 147 -28.23 -34.92 27.62
CA ASN A 147 -29.21 -35.80 27.01
C ASN A 147 -30.60 -35.70 27.67
N ILE A 148 -30.70 -35.19 28.90
CA ILE A 148 -31.98 -35.08 29.60
C ILE A 148 -32.76 -33.90 29.01
N GLY A 149 -33.83 -34.20 28.27
CA GLY A 149 -34.69 -33.20 27.64
C GLY A 149 -34.17 -32.62 26.32
N SER A 150 -33.07 -33.16 25.79
CA SER A 150 -32.54 -32.83 24.46
C SER A 150 -33.09 -33.76 23.39
N SER A 151 -33.25 -33.25 22.17
CA SER A 151 -33.55 -34.06 20.97
C SER A 151 -32.28 -34.61 20.29
N TRP A 152 -31.10 -34.23 20.78
CA TRP A 152 -29.78 -34.60 20.24
C TRP A 152 -29.11 -35.64 21.12
N ASN A 153 -28.25 -36.45 20.51
CA ASN A 153 -27.45 -37.45 21.23
C ASN A 153 -26.06 -36.87 21.55
N TRP A 154 -25.87 -36.50 22.81
CA TRP A 154 -24.62 -35.95 23.32
C TRP A 154 -23.73 -37.07 23.86
N VAL A 155 -22.53 -37.19 23.30
CA VAL A 155 -21.51 -38.14 23.77
C VAL A 155 -20.32 -37.39 24.37
N PRO A 156 -19.58 -37.98 25.33
CA PRO A 156 -18.39 -37.35 25.88
C PRO A 156 -17.39 -36.96 24.78
N ALA A 157 -16.97 -35.71 24.77
CA ALA A 157 -15.96 -35.22 23.84
C ALA A 157 -14.58 -35.80 24.20
N GLN A 158 -13.82 -36.18 23.18
CA GLN A 158 -12.47 -36.70 23.38
C GLN A 158 -11.48 -35.54 23.50
N GLN A 159 -10.99 -35.30 24.72
CA GLN A 159 -9.92 -34.34 24.95
C GLN A 159 -8.65 -34.78 24.21
N VAL A 160 -8.02 -33.84 23.51
CA VAL A 160 -6.75 -34.07 22.83
C VAL A 160 -5.66 -34.15 23.88
N LYS A 161 -4.87 -35.22 23.83
CA LYS A 161 -3.69 -35.38 24.68
C LYS A 161 -2.44 -35.29 23.82
N PRO A 162 -1.37 -34.64 24.30
CA PRO A 162 -0.12 -34.61 23.57
C PRO A 162 0.37 -36.04 23.31
N GLY A 163 0.83 -36.28 22.08
CA GLY A 163 1.50 -37.54 21.73
C GLY A 163 2.71 -37.77 22.66
N ARG A 164 2.91 -39.03 23.07
CA ARG A 164 4.09 -39.43 23.86
C ARG A 164 5.35 -39.42 23.01
#